data_AF-A0A524N0H7-F1
#
_entry.id   AF-A0A524N0H7-F1
#
_cell.length_a   1.000
_cell.length_b   1.000
_cell.length_c   1.000
_cell.angle_alpha   90.00
_cell.angle_beta   90.00
_cell.angle_gamma   90.00
#
_symmetry.space_group_name_H-M   'P 1'
#
loop_
_entity.id
_entity.type
_entity.pdbx_description
1 polymer ?
#
loop_
_entity_poly.entity_id
_entity_poly.type
_entity_poly.pdbx_seq_one_letter_code
_entity_poly.pdbx_strand_id
1 'polypeptide(L)'
;FSFTLIANSALAGLLTAFYTFAANLMDVLRGRDLFMRHSDVSAFKKLAIMFTGRNIPLKSIRGPPFEYPLEVKGELVIKPDIFDDDEANKAFRILREKGAEWVWVSATLPYIVVLLVGYLISVLYGDVMFTIMSMLF
;
A
#
# COMPACT_ATOMS: atom_id res chain seq x y z
N PHE A 1 -3.51 -26.39 12.24
CA PHE A 1 -4.32 -25.55 11.34
C PHE A 1 -4.24 -24.06 11.69
N SER A 2 -4.63 -23.61 12.90
CA SER A 2 -4.62 -22.18 13.24
C SER A 2 -3.25 -21.50 13.13
N PHE A 3 -2.18 -22.18 13.54
CA PHE A 3 -0.81 -21.66 13.40
C PHE A 3 -0.44 -21.47 11.92
N THR A 4 -0.62 -22.50 11.10
CA THR A 4 -0.41 -22.48 9.64
C THR A 4 -1.20 -21.36 8.95
N LEU A 5 -2.46 -21.16 9.35
CA LEU A 5 -3.30 -20.09 8.84
C LEU A 5 -2.69 -18.71 9.12
N ILE A 6 -2.29 -18.46 10.37
CA ILE A 6 -1.69 -17.19 10.77
C ILE A 6 -0.37 -16.97 10.03
N ALA A 7 0.47 -17.99 9.92
CA ALA A 7 1.74 -17.95 9.18
C ALA A 7 1.55 -17.61 7.69
N ASN A 8 0.67 -18.32 7.00
CA ASN A 8 0.37 -18.09 5.59
C ASN A 8 -0.29 -16.73 5.36
N SER A 9 -1.13 -16.26 6.28
CA SER A 9 -1.75 -14.93 6.22
C SER A 9 -0.71 -13.83 6.40
N ALA A 10 0.22 -13.97 7.35
CA ALA A 10 1.31 -13.03 7.54
C ALA A 10 2.19 -12.93 6.28
N LEU A 11 2.49 -14.08 5.65
CA LEU A 11 3.21 -14.12 4.37
C LEU A 11 2.42 -13.41 3.26
N ALA A 12 1.12 -13.65 3.14
CA ALA A 12 0.27 -12.97 2.16
C ALA A 12 0.24 -11.44 2.37
N GLY A 13 0.20 -10.99 3.63
CA GLY A 13 0.29 -9.57 3.97
C GLY A 13 1.63 -8.97 3.54
N LEU A 14 2.74 -9.65 3.81
CA LEU A 14 4.07 -9.24 3.37
C LEU A 14 4.16 -9.14 1.85
N LEU A 15 3.65 -10.13 1.13
CA LEU A 15 3.60 -10.14 -0.34
C LEU A 15 2.81 -8.97 -0.92
N THR A 16 1.79 -8.47 -0.20
CA THR A 16 1.03 -7.28 -0.62
C THR A 16 1.90 -6.02 -0.61
N ALA A 17 2.78 -5.86 0.37
CA ALA A 17 3.74 -4.75 0.41
C ALA A 17 4.75 -4.84 -0.75
N PHE A 18 5.26 -6.04 -1.03
CA PHE A 18 6.14 -6.27 -2.18
C PHE A 18 5.44 -6.08 -3.53
N TYR A 19 4.18 -6.47 -3.64
CA TYR A 19 3.36 -6.18 -4.82
C TYR A 19 3.22 -4.67 -5.03
N THR A 20 2.90 -3.92 -3.97
CA THR A 20 2.81 -2.45 -4.01
C THR A 20 4.13 -1.81 -4.44
N PHE A 21 5.24 -2.27 -3.87
CA PHE A 21 6.59 -1.85 -4.26
C PHE A 21 6.88 -2.13 -5.73
N ALA A 22 6.65 -3.37 -6.19
CA ALA A 22 6.85 -3.74 -7.59
C ALA A 22 5.99 -2.91 -8.54
N ALA A 23 4.73 -2.63 -8.17
CA ALA A 23 3.85 -1.79 -8.95
C ALA A 23 4.37 -0.35 -9.09
N ASN A 24 4.86 0.24 -7.99
CA ASN A 24 5.48 1.56 -8.01
C ASN A 24 6.80 1.55 -8.81
N LEU A 25 7.62 0.51 -8.67
CA LEU A 25 8.86 0.37 -9.43
C LEU A 25 8.59 0.27 -10.94
N MET A 26 7.59 -0.51 -11.36
CA MET A 26 7.15 -0.57 -12.76
C MET A 26 6.74 0.80 -13.29
N ASP A 27 6.13 1.62 -12.44
CA ASP A 27 5.73 2.98 -12.81
C ASP A 27 6.93 3.90 -13.03
N VAL A 28 7.96 3.79 -12.18
CA VAL A 28 9.26 4.47 -12.38
C VAL A 28 9.95 3.99 -13.65
N LEU A 29 9.99 2.67 -13.90
CA LEU A 29 10.60 2.09 -15.11
C LEU A 29 9.91 2.52 -16.40
N ARG A 30 8.60 2.85 -16.32
CA ARG A 30 7.83 3.47 -17.43
C ARG A 30 8.12 4.96 -17.60
N GLY A 31 9.09 5.51 -16.87
CA GLY A 31 9.52 6.90 -16.97
C GLY A 31 8.70 7.87 -16.10
N ARG A 32 7.89 7.40 -15.15
CA ARG A 32 7.14 8.30 -14.26
C ARG A 32 8.00 8.75 -13.09
N ASP A 33 8.04 10.06 -12.87
CA ASP A 33 8.63 10.63 -11.66
C ASP A 33 7.58 10.68 -10.53
N LEU A 34 7.55 9.65 -9.70
CA LEU A 34 6.57 9.50 -8.63
C LEU A 34 6.73 10.53 -7.49
N PHE A 35 7.91 11.13 -7.35
CA PHE A 35 8.24 12.02 -6.25
C PHE A 35 8.57 13.45 -6.71
N MET A 36 8.20 13.84 -7.94
CA MET A 36 8.46 15.16 -8.50
C MET A 36 7.99 16.31 -7.58
N ARG A 37 6.83 16.16 -6.94
CA ARG A 37 6.29 17.18 -5.99
C ARG A 37 6.89 17.12 -4.59
N HIS A 38 7.66 16.07 -4.29
CA HIS A 38 8.18 15.73 -2.95
C HIS A 38 9.69 15.40 -3.06
N SER A 39 10.42 16.22 -3.82
CA SER A 39 11.84 16.00 -4.10
C SER A 39 12.69 16.14 -2.83
N ASP A 40 12.27 17.00 -1.91
CA ASP A 40 12.83 17.31 -0.60
C ASP A 40 12.74 16.15 0.42
N VAL A 41 11.86 15.18 0.18
CA VAL A 41 11.68 14.03 1.07
C VAL A 41 12.91 13.11 1.06
N SER A 42 13.31 12.66 2.26
CA SER A 42 14.46 11.76 2.43
C SER A 42 14.28 10.44 1.66
N ALA A 43 15.39 9.89 1.16
CA ALA A 43 15.38 8.64 0.40
C ALA A 43 14.75 7.47 1.18
N PHE A 44 14.98 7.41 2.49
CA PHE A 44 14.38 6.40 3.35
C PHE A 44 12.86 6.51 3.43
N LYS A 45 12.33 7.74 3.53
CA LYS A 45 10.88 7.98 3.56
C LYS A 45 10.24 7.69 2.19
N LYS A 46 10.91 8.02 1.09
CA LYS A 46 10.49 7.62 -0.27
C LYS A 46 10.40 6.10 -0.39
N LEU A 47 11.44 5.38 0.06
CA LEU A 47 11.47 3.92 0.05
C LEU A 47 10.32 3.32 0.87
N ALA A 48 10.11 3.80 2.10
CA ALA A 48 9.01 3.33 2.95
C ALA A 48 7.65 3.48 2.25
N ILE A 49 7.41 4.63 1.62
CA ILE A 49 6.16 4.92 0.91
C ILE A 49 5.98 4.05 -0.33
N MET A 50 7.06 3.65 -1.00
CA MET A 50 6.96 2.70 -2.10
C MET A 50 6.40 1.33 -1.66
N PHE A 51 6.57 0.93 -0.41
CA PHE A 51 5.99 -0.31 0.13
C PHE A 51 4.56 -0.12 0.66
N THR A 52 4.25 1.04 1.24
CA THR A 52 2.99 1.26 1.96
C THR A 52 1.92 1.98 1.16
N GLY A 53 2.29 2.72 0.12
CA GLY A 53 1.39 3.55 -0.67
C GLY A 53 1.48 3.32 -2.17
N ARG A 54 0.50 3.83 -2.90
CA ARG A 54 0.46 3.83 -4.38
C ARG A 54 0.32 5.24 -4.89
N ASN A 55 1.04 5.56 -5.96
CA ASN A 55 0.86 6.79 -6.71
C ASN A 55 -0.12 6.54 -7.87
N ILE A 56 -1.37 7.00 -7.72
CA ILE A 56 -2.45 6.74 -8.67
C ILE A 56 -3.04 8.04 -9.23
N PRO A 57 -3.71 8.00 -10.39
CA PRO A 57 -4.38 9.17 -10.94
C PRO A 57 -5.45 9.68 -9.97
N LEU A 58 -5.50 10.99 -9.72
CA LEU A 58 -6.49 11.62 -8.86
C LEU A 58 -7.94 11.35 -9.35
N LYS A 59 -8.09 11.16 -10.66
CA LYS A 59 -9.37 10.81 -11.31
C LYS A 59 -9.86 9.38 -11.03
N SER A 60 -8.98 8.47 -10.63
CA SER A 60 -9.34 7.06 -10.38
C SER A 60 -9.50 6.73 -8.89
N ILE A 61 -9.39 7.73 -8.02
CA ILE A 61 -9.54 7.55 -6.58
C ILE A 61 -10.97 7.16 -6.25
N ARG A 62 -11.11 6.15 -5.40
CA ARG A 62 -12.36 5.74 -4.77
C ARG A 62 -12.65 6.56 -3.52
N GLY A 63 -11.60 6.94 -2.79
CA GLY A 63 -11.66 7.68 -1.54
C GLY A 63 -11.93 6.77 -0.34
N PRO A 64 -12.17 7.37 0.84
CA PRO A 64 -12.53 6.61 2.04
C PRO A 64 -13.78 5.74 1.82
N PRO A 65 -13.84 4.53 2.41
CA PRO A 65 -12.86 3.94 3.33
C PRO A 65 -11.73 3.17 2.62
N PHE A 66 -11.67 3.16 1.29
CA PHE A 66 -10.76 2.30 0.53
C PHE A 66 -9.37 2.91 0.34
N GLU A 67 -9.30 4.24 0.20
CA GLU A 67 -8.07 4.96 -0.11
C GLU A 67 -8.00 6.25 0.70
N TYR A 68 -6.91 6.43 1.45
CA TYR A 68 -6.65 7.64 2.22
C TYR A 68 -5.43 8.38 1.66
N PRO A 69 -5.44 9.72 1.64
CA PRO A 69 -4.36 10.50 1.08
C PRO A 69 -3.12 10.41 1.96
N LEU A 70 -1.97 10.14 1.35
CA LEU A 70 -0.67 10.28 1.98
C LEU A 70 -0.10 11.70 1.79
N GLU A 71 -0.78 12.58 1.06
CA GLU A 71 -0.38 13.97 0.86
C GLU A 71 -1.32 14.90 1.64
N VAL A 72 -0.89 15.30 2.84
CA VAL A 72 -1.69 16.13 3.76
C VAL A 72 -0.99 17.47 3.93
N LYS A 73 -1.71 18.57 3.69
CA LYS A 73 -1.19 19.95 3.79
C LYS A 73 0.07 20.22 2.95
N GLY A 74 0.29 19.44 1.88
CA GLY A 74 1.46 19.56 1.01
C GLY A 74 2.66 18.74 1.45
N GLU A 75 2.57 18.04 2.58
CA GLU A 75 3.59 17.11 3.04
C GLU A 75 3.17 15.68 2.74
N LEU A 76 4.15 14.87 2.36
CA LEU A 76 3.98 13.44 2.21
C LEU A 76 4.11 12.76 3.59
N VAL A 77 3.09 12.05 4.06
CA VAL A 77 3.06 11.32 5.33
C VAL A 77 3.12 9.81 5.08
N ILE A 78 3.55 9.03 6.06
CA ILE A 78 3.61 7.56 5.95
C ILE A 78 2.30 6.93 6.42
N LYS A 79 1.68 7.51 7.46
CA LYS A 79 0.46 7.00 8.09
C LYS A 79 -0.61 8.09 7.98
N PRO A 80 -1.66 7.89 7.17
CA PRO A 80 -2.78 8.81 7.13
C PRO A 80 -3.65 8.63 8.37
N ASP A 81 -4.46 9.65 8.69
CA ASP A 81 -5.56 9.46 9.61
C ASP A 81 -6.70 8.74 8.87
N ILE A 82 -7.00 7.52 9.29
CA ILE A 82 -8.04 6.67 8.69
C ILE A 82 -9.38 6.77 9.44
N PHE A 83 -9.44 7.57 10.50
CA PHE A 83 -10.65 7.77 11.29
C PHE A 83 -11.37 9.07 10.93
N ASP A 84 -10.74 9.95 10.14
CA ASP A 84 -11.30 11.22 9.68
C ASP A 84 -11.49 11.22 8.15
N ASP A 85 -12.63 10.68 7.72
CA ASP A 85 -13.01 10.66 6.30
C ASP A 85 -13.22 12.06 5.72
N ASP A 86 -13.62 13.03 6.56
CA ASP A 86 -13.85 14.40 6.14
C ASP A 86 -12.52 15.11 5.85
N GLU A 87 -11.50 14.92 6.69
CA GLU A 87 -10.14 15.41 6.45
C GLU A 87 -9.53 14.78 5.20
N ALA A 88 -9.71 13.47 5.00
CA ALA A 88 -9.24 12.76 3.82
C ALA A 88 -9.88 13.32 2.53
N ASN A 89 -11.21 13.47 2.51
CA ASN A 89 -11.94 14.05 1.39
C ASN A 89 -11.54 15.51 1.13
N LYS A 90 -11.31 16.30 2.19
CA LYS A 90 -10.83 17.68 2.08
C LYS A 90 -9.43 17.74 1.47
N ALA A 91 -8.52 16.85 1.85
CA ALA A 91 -7.18 16.77 1.27
C ALA A 91 -7.25 16.41 -0.23
N PHE A 92 -8.07 15.45 -0.63
CA PHE A 92 -8.28 15.14 -2.05
C PHE A 92 -8.86 16.32 -2.83
N ARG A 93 -9.81 17.06 -2.25
CA ARG A 93 -10.38 18.26 -2.87
C ARG A 93 -9.32 19.35 -3.09
N ILE A 94 -8.50 19.63 -2.07
CA ILE A 94 -7.41 20.61 -2.16
C ILE A 94 -6.41 20.21 -3.25
N LEU A 95 -6.07 18.92 -3.35
CA LEU A 95 -5.19 18.43 -4.41
C LEU A 95 -5.80 18.63 -5.80
N ARG A 96 -7.11 18.41 -5.95
CA ARG A 96 -7.83 18.65 -7.21
C ARG A 96 -7.84 20.12 -7.60
N GLU A 97 -8.11 21.01 -6.65
CA GLU A 97 -8.09 22.46 -6.85
C GLU A 97 -6.70 22.97 -7.25
N LYS A 98 -5.64 22.33 -6.73
CA LYS A 98 -4.24 22.61 -7.11
C LYS A 98 -3.82 22.00 -8.46
N GLY A 99 -4.72 21.33 -9.17
CA GLY A 99 -4.42 20.71 -10.47
C GLY A 99 -3.53 19.47 -10.37
N ALA A 100 -3.52 18.78 -9.23
CA ALA A 100 -2.78 17.52 -9.10
C ALA A 100 -3.39 16.43 -9.99
N GLU A 101 -2.62 15.89 -10.93
CA GLU A 101 -3.08 14.77 -11.75
C GLU A 101 -2.94 13.41 -11.05
N TRP A 102 -1.92 13.29 -10.19
CA TRP A 102 -1.54 12.08 -9.46
C TRP A 102 -1.48 12.37 -7.98
N VAL A 103 -1.66 11.36 -7.14
CA VAL A 103 -1.53 11.48 -5.68
C VAL A 103 -1.09 10.17 -5.07
N TRP A 104 -0.31 10.28 -3.99
CA TRP A 104 -0.01 9.17 -3.11
C TRP A 104 -1.18 8.85 -2.18
N VAL A 105 -1.61 7.59 -2.21
CA VAL A 105 -2.66 7.08 -1.34
C VAL A 105 -2.18 5.83 -0.60
N SER A 106 -2.70 5.64 0.60
CA SER A 106 -2.64 4.35 1.30
C SER A 106 -3.88 3.56 0.92
N ALA A 107 -3.68 2.34 0.42
CA ALA A 107 -4.79 1.43 0.22
C ALA A 107 -5.17 0.81 1.57
N THR A 108 -6.43 0.96 1.97
CA THR A 108 -6.97 0.33 3.17
C THR A 108 -7.39 -1.09 2.82
N LEU A 109 -6.42 -2.00 2.69
CA LEU A 109 -6.75 -3.42 2.48
C LEU A 109 -7.26 -4.00 3.79
N PRO A 110 -8.54 -4.40 3.89
CA PRO A 110 -9.05 -4.98 5.12
C PRO A 110 -8.33 -6.30 5.39
N TYR A 111 -7.85 -6.51 6.62
CA TYR A 111 -7.04 -7.68 6.98
C TYR A 111 -7.76 -9.02 6.70
N ILE A 112 -9.10 -9.02 6.66
CA ILE A 112 -9.90 -10.19 6.28
C ILE A 112 -9.58 -10.70 4.87
N VAL A 113 -9.17 -9.84 3.92
CA VAL A 113 -8.75 -10.27 2.58
C VAL A 113 -7.45 -11.05 2.65
N VAL A 114 -6.49 -10.56 3.44
CA VAL A 114 -5.20 -11.22 3.67
C VAL A 114 -5.41 -12.56 4.38
N LEU A 115 -6.29 -12.61 5.39
CA LEU A 115 -6.68 -13.83 6.09
C LEU A 115 -7.33 -14.84 5.15
N LEU A 116 -8.21 -14.39 4.25
CA LEU A 116 -8.87 -15.25 3.28
C LEU A 116 -7.85 -15.89 2.33
N VAL A 117 -6.90 -15.11 1.81
CA VAL A 117 -5.83 -15.63 0.96
C VAL A 117 -4.97 -16.63 1.71
N GLY A 118 -4.55 -16.30 2.94
CA GLY A 118 -3.79 -17.21 3.80
C GLY A 118 -4.55 -18.50 4.11
N TYR A 119 -5.87 -18.42 4.30
CA TYR A 119 -6.73 -19.58 4.48
C TYR A 119 -6.76 -20.49 3.26
N LEU A 120 -6.99 -19.92 2.07
CA LEU A 120 -6.99 -20.69 0.82
C LEU A 120 -5.64 -21.39 0.60
N ILE A 121 -4.54 -20.69 0.84
CA ILE A 121 -3.19 -21.28 0.77
C ILE A 121 -3.05 -22.44 1.76
N SER A 122 -3.52 -22.26 2.99
CA SER A 122 -3.43 -23.29 4.04
C SER A 122 -4.22 -24.54 3.70
N VAL A 123 -5.40 -24.40 3.11
CA VAL A 123 -6.25 -25.54 2.70
C VAL A 123 -5.65 -26.27 1.50
N LEU A 124 -5.11 -25.55 0.52
CA LEU A 124 -4.62 -26.13 -0.72
C LEU A 124 -3.20 -26.69 -0.62
N TYR A 125 -2.33 -26.03 0.16
CA TYR A 125 -0.88 -26.31 0.19
C TYR A 125 -0.35 -26.63 1.58
N GLY A 126 -1.17 -26.53 2.63
CA GLY A 126 -0.73 -26.77 4.00
C GLY A 126 0.23 -25.67 4.50
N ASP A 127 1.31 -26.07 5.15
CA ASP A 127 2.24 -25.15 5.80
C ASP A 127 3.39 -24.71 4.89
N VAL A 128 3.09 -23.70 4.07
CA VAL A 128 4.05 -23.14 3.11
C VAL A 128 5.25 -22.52 3.84
N MET A 129 5.02 -21.82 4.96
CA MET A 129 6.09 -21.19 5.72
C MET A 129 7.09 -22.22 6.25
N PHE A 130 6.63 -23.28 6.92
CA PHE A 130 7.54 -24.33 7.39
C PHE A 130 8.21 -25.07 6.24
N THR A 131 7.50 -25.28 5.12
CA THR A 131 8.08 -25.92 3.94
C THR A 131 9.25 -25.10 3.40
N ILE A 132 9.08 -23.78 3.25
CA ILE A 132 10.16 -22.88 2.83
C ILE A 132 11.32 -22.91 3.83
N MET A 133 11.03 -22.85 5.14
CA MET A 133 12.07 -22.89 6.17
C MET A 133 12.87 -24.19 6.11
N SER A 134 12.22 -25.34 5.93
CA SER A 134 12.89 -26.64 5.81
C SER A 134 13.73 -26.83 4.54
N MET A 135 13.57 -25.96 3.55
CA MET A 135 14.40 -25.96 2.34
C MET A 135 15.62 -25.02 2.47
N LEU A 136 15.54 -24.03 3.36
CA LEU A 136 16.60 -23.05 3.58
C LEU A 136 17.60 -23.48 4.67
N PHE A 137 17.22 -24.42 5.52
CA PHE A 137 18.02 -25.00 6.62
C PHE A 137 18.05 -26.52 6.51
#